data_AF-A0A2D7BZ44-F1
#
_entry.id   AF-A0A2D7BZ44-F1
#
_cell.length_a   1.000
_cell.length_b   1.000
_cell.length_c   1.000
_cell.angle_alpha   90.00
_cell.angle_beta   90.00
_cell.angle_gamma   90.00
#
_symmetry.space_group_name_H-M   'P 1'
#
loop_
_entity.id
_entity.type
_entity.pdbx_description
1 polymer ?
#
loop_
_entity_poly.entity_id
_entity_poly.type
_entity_poly.pdbx_seq_one_letter_code
_entity_poly.pdbx_strand_id
1 'polypeptide(L)'
;MSSGNYIVVKSKTGNEINSIIVSDKDLEQLEGIIREVIASYGAYDYLQEEPFIKSMIWQAICLSNIITLTGYQEVLVIPSWRDSNFSTLYNQHEKKVRDNLVSNLWPIINAYFDQTPNVYIAFPVDHESFMKELCITFGAWADNEYHFGMESNKRFVMGDDTFEVYYREEYEDETYDAVVLCGQDVPEGTVFDAQDIKNDLKYSTGLYDTVLIDIHQPSADNRIMGTTRDTREIFEYINNNTVLLDSSDLPELGDALPNMASTLQQQIRVYD
;
A
#
# COMPACT_ATOMS: atom_id res chain seq x y z
N MET A 1 13.64 -5.69 -27.38
CA MET A 1 12.95 -5.04 -26.26
C MET A 1 11.59 -5.68 -26.20
N SER A 2 11.39 -6.55 -25.22
CA SER A 2 10.10 -7.13 -24.90
C SER A 2 9.27 -6.01 -24.28
N SER A 3 8.12 -5.68 -24.87
CA SER A 3 7.16 -4.77 -24.25
C SER A 3 6.50 -5.51 -23.09
N GLY A 4 7.00 -5.28 -21.87
CA GLY A 4 6.29 -5.72 -20.67
C GLY A 4 4.96 -4.98 -20.63
N ASN A 5 3.85 -5.64 -20.95
CA ASN A 5 2.53 -5.04 -20.82
C ASN A 5 2.12 -5.15 -19.35
N TYR A 6 2.09 -4.02 -18.64
CA TYR A 6 1.65 -3.98 -17.24
C TYR A 6 0.15 -3.77 -17.19
N ILE A 7 -0.55 -4.55 -16.35
CA ILE A 7 -1.99 -4.40 -16.17
C ILE A 7 -2.24 -3.65 -14.86
N VAL A 8 -2.89 -2.49 -14.94
CA VAL A 8 -3.47 -1.79 -13.79
C VAL A 8 -4.97 -2.01 -13.78
N VAL A 9 -5.50 -2.48 -12.65
CA VAL A 9 -6.94 -2.69 -12.46
C VAL A 9 -7.57 -1.37 -12.04
N LYS A 10 -8.38 -0.79 -12.91
CA LYS A 10 -9.08 0.48 -12.67
C LYS A 10 -10.26 0.29 -11.72
N SER A 11 -11.03 -0.79 -11.88
CA SER A 11 -12.20 -1.06 -11.05
C SER A 11 -12.63 -2.52 -11.03
N LYS A 12 -13.40 -2.90 -10.01
CA LYS A 12 -14.15 -4.15 -9.94
C LYS A 12 -15.60 -3.87 -9.54
N THR A 13 -16.55 -4.24 -10.40
CA THR A 13 -17.98 -4.14 -10.12
C THR A 13 -18.61 -5.52 -10.22
N GLY A 14 -18.90 -6.14 -9.07
CA GLY A 14 -19.29 -7.55 -9.03
C GLY A 14 -18.22 -8.45 -9.64
N ASN A 15 -18.52 -9.08 -10.77
CA ASN A 15 -17.59 -9.95 -11.51
C ASN A 15 -16.88 -9.25 -12.67
N GLU A 16 -17.21 -7.99 -12.97
CA GLU A 16 -16.60 -7.25 -14.06
C GLU A 16 -15.34 -6.54 -13.55
N ILE A 17 -14.21 -6.78 -14.22
CA ILE A 17 -12.92 -6.15 -13.92
C ILE A 17 -12.56 -5.24 -15.09
N ASN A 18 -12.37 -3.96 -14.81
CA ASN A 18 -11.87 -2.99 -15.78
C ASN A 18 -10.38 -2.76 -15.55
N SER A 19 -9.57 -2.87 -16.60
CA SER A 19 -8.12 -2.72 -16.51
C SER A 19 -7.55 -2.03 -17.73
N ILE A 20 -6.45 -1.31 -17.52
CA ILE A 20 -5.66 -0.71 -18.59
C ILE A 20 -4.33 -1.43 -18.74
N ILE A 21 -3.81 -1.46 -19.96
CA ILE A 21 -2.41 -1.78 -20.20
C ILE A 21 -1.64 -0.47 -20.09
N VAL A 22 -0.72 -0.40 -19.13
CA VAL A 22 0.15 0.77 -18.94
C VAL A 22 1.27 0.70 -19.97
N SER A 23 1.51 1.83 -20.65
CA SER A 23 2.61 1.93 -21.61
C SER A 23 3.95 2.11 -20.89
N ASP A 24 5.05 1.69 -21.54
CA ASP A 24 6.40 1.93 -21.02
C ASP A 24 6.64 3.41 -20.71
N LYS A 25 6.10 4.30 -21.56
CA LYS A 25 6.22 5.75 -21.39
C LYS A 25 5.54 6.24 -20.11
N ASP A 26 4.35 5.74 -19.78
CA ASP A 26 3.62 6.16 -18.58
C ASP A 26 4.34 5.71 -17.31
N LEU A 27 4.97 4.54 -17.35
CA LEU A 27 5.82 4.04 -16.27
C LEU A 27 7.13 4.80 -16.16
N GLU A 28 7.80 5.10 -17.27
CA GLU A 28 9.00 5.95 -17.27
C GLU A 28 8.72 7.34 -16.68
N GLN A 29 7.53 7.90 -16.95
CA GLN A 29 7.12 9.17 -16.37
C GLN A 29 6.91 9.07 -14.85
N LEU A 30 6.17 8.07 -14.38
CA LEU A 30 5.97 7.81 -12.96
C LEU A 30 7.31 7.58 -12.24
N GLU A 31 8.16 6.74 -12.83
CA GLU A 31 9.49 6.42 -12.33
C GLU A 31 10.37 7.67 -12.26
N GLY A 32 10.33 8.54 -13.28
CA GLY A 32 11.04 9.81 -13.31
C GLY A 32 10.68 10.73 -12.14
N ILE A 33 9.38 10.89 -11.86
CA ILE A 33 8.92 11.72 -10.74
C ILE A 33 9.40 11.15 -9.41
N ILE A 34 9.26 9.83 -9.20
CA ILE A 34 9.71 9.17 -7.96
C ILE A 34 11.23 9.29 -7.79
N ARG A 35 12.00 9.11 -8.87
CA ARG A 35 13.46 9.29 -8.87
C ARG A 35 13.87 10.69 -8.44
N GLU A 36 13.23 11.72 -8.98
CA GLU A 36 13.53 13.11 -8.64
C GLU A 36 13.31 13.40 -7.15
N VAL A 37 12.20 12.92 -6.58
CA VAL A 37 11.91 13.09 -5.15
C VAL A 37 12.95 12.36 -4.29
N ILE A 38 13.27 11.10 -4.62
CA ILE A 38 14.29 10.33 -3.88
C ILE A 38 15.67 11.00 -3.98
N ALA A 39 16.07 11.47 -5.16
CA ALA A 39 17.35 12.13 -5.39
C ALA A 39 17.48 13.46 -4.62
N SER A 40 16.35 14.15 -4.38
CA SER A 40 16.32 15.38 -3.58
C SER A 40 16.50 15.12 -2.07
N TYR A 41 16.26 13.89 -1.63
CA TYR A 41 16.36 13.50 -0.23
C TYR A 41 17.80 13.06 0.10
N GLY A 42 18.54 13.94 0.81
CA GLY A 42 19.97 13.76 1.10
C GLY A 42 20.37 12.57 1.99
N ALA A 43 19.43 11.70 2.37
CA ALA A 43 19.70 10.50 3.15
C ALA A 43 20.16 9.29 2.30
N TYR A 44 20.04 9.35 0.96
CA TYR A 44 20.31 8.23 0.07
C TYR A 44 21.60 8.38 -0.75
N ASP A 45 22.31 7.27 -0.94
CA ASP A 45 23.19 7.12 -2.11
C ASP A 45 22.33 6.75 -3.33
N TYR A 46 21.83 7.76 -4.03
CA TYR A 46 20.92 7.60 -5.16
C TYR A 46 21.41 6.58 -6.20
N LEU A 47 22.72 6.56 -6.51
CA LEU A 47 23.27 5.65 -7.52
C LEU A 47 23.19 4.18 -7.11
N GLN A 48 23.18 3.88 -5.80
CA GLN A 48 23.01 2.52 -5.30
C GLN A 48 21.54 2.11 -5.23
N GLU A 49 20.65 3.08 -5.04
CA GLU A 49 19.24 2.82 -4.77
C GLU A 49 18.35 2.87 -6.04
N GLU A 50 18.77 3.63 -7.07
CA GLU A 50 18.08 3.78 -8.36
C GLU A 50 17.59 2.44 -8.97
N PRO A 51 18.39 1.35 -8.99
CA PRO A 51 17.95 0.08 -9.59
C PRO A 51 16.69 -0.52 -8.93
N PHE A 52 16.41 -0.17 -7.67
CA PHE A 52 15.30 -0.76 -6.91
C PHE A 52 13.97 -0.01 -7.07
N ILE A 53 13.99 1.20 -7.65
CA ILE A 53 12.79 2.05 -7.80
C ILE A 53 11.74 1.35 -8.68
N LYS A 54 12.16 0.81 -9.83
CA LYS A 54 11.25 0.09 -10.74
C LYS A 54 10.62 -1.13 -10.06
N SER A 55 11.41 -1.87 -9.28
CA SER A 55 10.94 -3.02 -8.49
C SER A 55 9.93 -2.62 -7.41
N MET A 56 10.11 -1.44 -6.79
CA MET A 56 9.19 -0.88 -5.80
C MET A 56 7.86 -0.46 -6.43
N ILE A 57 7.90 0.26 -7.55
CA ILE A 57 6.71 0.67 -8.31
C ILE A 57 5.89 -0.55 -8.72
N TRP A 58 6.56 -1.61 -9.18
CA TRP A 58 5.88 -2.80 -9.64
C TRP A 58 5.15 -3.55 -8.51
N GLN A 59 5.80 -3.71 -7.36
CA GLN A 59 5.15 -4.27 -6.18
C GLN A 59 3.97 -3.40 -5.70
N ALA A 60 4.09 -2.08 -5.79
CA ALA A 60 3.04 -1.14 -5.44
C ALA A 60 1.84 -1.21 -6.41
N ILE A 61 2.06 -1.41 -7.72
CA ILE A 61 1.00 -1.71 -8.70
C ILE A 61 0.25 -2.98 -8.33
N CYS A 62 0.98 -4.03 -7.95
CA CYS A 62 0.35 -5.30 -7.60
C CYS A 62 -0.48 -5.18 -6.32
N LEU A 63 0.03 -4.47 -5.32
CA LEU A 63 -0.74 -4.20 -4.11
C LEU A 63 -1.97 -3.33 -4.41
N SER A 64 -1.82 -2.28 -5.21
CA SER A 64 -2.95 -1.43 -5.60
C SER A 64 -4.04 -2.23 -6.34
N ASN A 65 -3.65 -3.09 -7.28
CA ASN A 65 -4.58 -3.99 -7.98
C ASN A 65 -5.30 -4.93 -7.00
N ILE A 66 -4.59 -5.50 -6.02
CA ILE A 66 -5.21 -6.37 -5.00
C ILE A 66 -6.29 -5.60 -4.25
N ILE A 67 -5.99 -4.39 -3.78
CA ILE A 67 -6.96 -3.56 -3.06
C ILE A 67 -8.14 -3.20 -3.98
N THR A 68 -7.93 -2.77 -5.22
CA THR A 68 -9.05 -2.51 -6.14
C THR A 68 -9.92 -3.74 -6.40
N LEU A 69 -9.32 -4.93 -6.45
CA LEU A 69 -10.05 -6.20 -6.63
C LEU A 69 -10.82 -6.66 -5.40
N THR A 70 -10.61 -6.05 -4.23
CA THR A 70 -11.47 -6.29 -3.06
C THR A 70 -12.85 -5.68 -3.21
N GLY A 71 -12.98 -4.62 -4.02
CA GLY A 71 -14.23 -3.89 -4.29
C GLY A 71 -14.54 -2.76 -3.32
N TYR A 72 -13.71 -2.53 -2.29
CA TYR A 72 -13.86 -1.38 -1.37
C TYR A 72 -13.62 -0.05 -2.09
N GLN A 73 -14.38 0.97 -1.72
CA GLN A 73 -14.39 2.28 -2.37
C GLN A 73 -13.78 3.37 -1.50
N GLU A 74 -13.95 3.33 -0.18
CA GLU A 74 -13.48 4.37 0.74
C GLU A 74 -12.48 3.75 1.71
N VAL A 75 -11.18 3.83 1.37
CA VAL A 75 -10.13 3.02 2.01
C VAL A 75 -9.20 3.89 2.83
N LEU A 76 -9.19 3.70 4.15
CA LEU A 76 -8.20 4.31 5.03
C LEU A 76 -6.97 3.41 5.16
N VAL A 77 -5.79 3.95 4.86
CA VAL A 77 -4.49 3.29 4.95
C VAL A 77 -3.78 3.82 6.17
N ILE A 78 -3.34 2.90 7.03
CA ILE A 78 -2.57 3.21 8.23
C ILE A 78 -1.21 2.52 8.11
N PRO A 79 -0.20 3.22 7.55
CA PRO A 79 1.16 2.73 7.54
C PRO A 79 1.73 2.64 8.94
N SER A 80 2.66 1.71 9.18
CA SER A 80 3.34 1.62 10.47
C SER A 80 4.30 2.77 10.74
N TRP A 81 4.72 3.48 9.68
CA TRP A 81 5.73 4.54 9.72
C TRP A 81 7.04 4.12 10.42
N ARG A 82 7.27 2.82 10.54
CA ARG A 82 8.50 2.24 11.08
C ARG A 82 9.62 2.42 10.08
N ASP A 83 10.81 2.74 10.60
CA ASP A 83 11.96 3.08 9.77
C ASP A 83 11.65 4.25 8.82
N SER A 84 11.06 5.33 9.37
CA SER A 84 10.64 6.54 8.62
C SER A 84 11.80 7.25 7.91
N ASN A 85 13.03 6.99 8.34
CA ASN A 85 14.23 7.50 7.69
C ASN A 85 14.55 6.72 6.41
N PHE A 86 13.98 5.52 6.27
CA PHE A 86 14.07 4.63 5.12
C PHE A 86 15.50 4.53 4.57
N SER A 87 16.52 4.30 5.39
CA SER A 87 17.93 4.54 5.00
C SER A 87 18.43 3.81 3.74
N THR A 88 17.74 2.75 3.31
CA THR A 88 17.94 2.07 2.02
C THR A 88 16.58 1.65 1.43
N LEU A 89 16.44 1.60 0.11
CA LEU A 89 15.25 1.05 -0.54
C LEU A 89 15.25 -0.49 -0.51
N TYR A 90 16.44 -1.09 -0.58
CA TYR A 90 16.63 -2.53 -0.61
C TYR A 90 17.17 -3.09 0.71
N ASN A 91 16.60 -4.20 1.15
CA ASN A 91 17.12 -5.01 2.24
C ASN A 91 18.05 -6.08 1.65
N GLN A 92 19.37 -5.86 1.78
CA GLN A 92 20.40 -6.77 1.28
C GLN A 92 20.34 -8.16 1.92
N HIS A 93 19.87 -8.26 3.18
CA HIS A 93 19.78 -9.54 3.87
C HIS A 93 18.60 -10.37 3.36
N GLU A 94 17.44 -9.73 3.21
CA GLU A 94 16.20 -10.37 2.73
C GLU A 94 16.12 -10.44 1.21
N LYS A 95 17.05 -9.78 0.51
CA LYS A 95 17.11 -9.68 -0.95
C LYS A 95 15.82 -9.18 -1.59
N LYS A 96 15.21 -8.15 -0.98
CA LYS A 96 13.98 -7.54 -1.47
C LYS A 96 13.92 -6.05 -1.16
N VAL A 97 13.06 -5.35 -1.90
CA VAL A 97 12.63 -3.98 -1.53
C VAL A 97 11.96 -4.06 -0.15
N ARG A 98 12.17 -3.05 0.70
CA ARG A 98 11.53 -3.03 2.02
C ARG A 98 10.01 -2.95 1.87
N ASP A 99 9.28 -3.86 2.52
CA ASP A 99 7.81 -3.97 2.37
C ASP A 99 7.07 -2.71 2.83
N ASN A 100 7.64 -1.99 3.81
CA ASN A 100 7.09 -0.72 4.29
C ASN A 100 7.12 0.37 3.20
N LEU A 101 8.04 0.32 2.24
CA LEU A 101 8.06 1.27 1.13
C LEU A 101 6.89 1.03 0.16
N VAL A 102 6.69 -0.23 -0.21
CA VAL A 102 5.58 -0.65 -1.10
C VAL A 102 4.24 -0.25 -0.49
N SER A 103 4.11 -0.45 0.82
CA SER A 103 2.93 -0.10 1.62
C SER A 103 2.58 1.40 1.61
N ASN A 104 3.56 2.27 1.41
CA ASN A 104 3.38 3.71 1.34
C ASN A 104 3.23 4.22 -0.10
N LEU A 105 3.72 3.46 -1.09
CA LEU A 105 3.71 3.87 -2.48
C LEU A 105 2.40 3.51 -3.21
N TRP A 106 1.77 2.39 -2.86
CA TRP A 106 0.56 1.93 -3.58
C TRP A 106 -0.60 2.95 -3.59
N PRO A 107 -0.83 3.80 -2.57
CA PRO A 107 -1.86 4.83 -2.66
C PRO A 107 -1.55 5.89 -3.73
N ILE A 108 -0.27 6.23 -3.91
CA ILE A 108 0.18 7.11 -5.01
C ILE A 108 -0.07 6.44 -6.36
N ILE A 109 0.17 5.13 -6.46
CA ILE A 109 -0.14 4.37 -7.69
C ILE A 109 -1.65 4.40 -8.00
N ASN A 110 -2.48 4.18 -6.98
CA ASN A 110 -3.93 4.28 -7.08
C ASN A 110 -4.35 5.65 -7.63
N ALA A 111 -3.87 6.74 -7.03
CA ALA A 111 -4.18 8.10 -7.47
C ALA A 111 -3.65 8.39 -8.88
N TYR A 112 -2.39 8.05 -9.17
CA TYR A 112 -1.74 8.32 -10.46
C TYR A 112 -2.43 7.64 -11.63
N PHE A 113 -2.90 6.41 -11.44
CA PHE A 113 -3.64 5.67 -12.45
C PHE A 113 -5.15 5.81 -12.31
N ASP A 114 -5.66 6.69 -11.43
CA ASP A 114 -7.09 6.98 -11.26
C ASP A 114 -7.92 5.70 -11.01
N GLN A 115 -7.42 4.84 -10.12
CA GLN A 115 -8.15 3.64 -9.74
C GLN A 115 -9.35 4.02 -8.87
N THR A 116 -10.45 3.26 -8.99
CA THR A 116 -11.74 3.61 -8.38
C THR A 116 -11.79 3.73 -6.86
N PRO A 117 -11.01 2.98 -6.05
CA PRO A 117 -11.01 3.22 -4.61
C PRO A 117 -10.45 4.61 -4.31
N ASN A 118 -11.20 5.42 -3.57
CA ASN A 118 -10.72 6.61 -2.89
C ASN A 118 -9.87 6.17 -1.70
N VAL A 119 -8.57 6.43 -1.78
CA VAL A 119 -7.59 5.98 -0.79
C VAL A 119 -7.15 7.16 0.04
N TYR A 120 -7.12 7.00 1.36
CA TYR A 120 -6.68 8.01 2.32
C TYR A 120 -5.55 7.45 3.16
N ILE A 121 -4.46 8.18 3.35
CA ILE A 121 -3.31 7.74 4.14
C ILE A 121 -3.26 8.55 5.43
N ALA A 122 -3.22 7.85 6.57
CA ALA A 122 -3.03 8.48 7.88
C ALA A 122 -1.54 8.80 8.13
N PHE A 123 -1.23 10.10 8.24
CA PHE A 123 0.09 10.64 8.55
C PHE A 123 0.14 11.21 9.96
N PRO A 124 1.07 10.79 10.82
CA PRO A 124 1.31 11.47 12.08
C PRO A 124 1.74 12.91 11.82
N VAL A 125 1.19 13.86 12.57
CA VAL A 125 1.48 15.30 12.39
C VAL A 125 2.97 15.63 12.44
N ASP A 126 3.74 14.90 13.23
CA ASP A 126 5.18 15.05 13.44
C ASP A 126 6.02 14.16 12.51
N HIS A 127 5.40 13.44 11.57
CA HIS A 127 6.12 12.55 10.68
C HIS A 127 6.86 13.33 9.59
N GLU A 128 8.15 13.04 9.45
CA GLU A 128 9.01 13.50 8.36
C GLU A 128 9.63 12.28 7.66
N SER A 129 9.43 12.18 6.34
CA SER A 129 10.05 11.18 5.49
C SER A 129 9.96 11.60 4.02
N PHE A 130 10.81 11.04 3.17
CA PHE A 130 10.68 11.26 1.72
C PHE A 130 9.34 10.73 1.18
N MET A 131 8.71 9.74 1.83
CA MET A 131 7.37 9.27 1.44
C MET A 131 6.31 10.33 1.67
N LYS A 132 6.43 11.15 2.72
CA LYS A 132 5.56 12.32 2.91
C LYS A 132 5.75 13.33 1.79
N GLU A 133 6.99 13.66 1.44
CA GLU A 133 7.31 14.56 0.31
C GLU A 133 6.81 14.02 -1.03
N LEU A 134 6.91 12.71 -1.23
CA LEU A 134 6.36 12.05 -2.40
C LEU A 134 4.83 12.18 -2.44
N CYS A 135 4.15 11.93 -1.33
CA CYS A 135 2.69 12.12 -1.25
C CYS A 135 2.28 13.57 -1.52
N ILE A 136 3.02 14.56 -0.99
CA ILE A 136 2.82 15.99 -1.30
C ILE A 136 2.96 16.24 -2.81
N THR A 137 3.99 15.68 -3.44
CA THR A 137 4.27 15.84 -4.87
C THR A 137 3.12 15.33 -5.74
N PHE A 138 2.44 14.26 -5.30
CA PHE A 138 1.28 13.68 -5.98
C PHE A 138 -0.07 14.26 -5.49
N GLY A 139 -0.05 15.32 -4.67
CA GLY A 139 -1.25 16.09 -4.34
C GLY A 139 -1.96 15.72 -3.05
N ALA A 140 -1.36 14.91 -2.16
CA ALA A 140 -2.01 14.42 -0.94
C ALA A 140 -2.67 15.51 -0.06
N TRP A 141 -2.13 16.73 -0.04
CA TRP A 141 -2.65 17.87 0.72
C TRP A 141 -3.01 19.08 -0.14
N ALA A 142 -2.93 18.96 -1.46
CA ALA A 142 -3.24 20.07 -2.34
C ALA A 142 -4.75 20.28 -2.40
N ASP A 143 -5.24 21.53 -2.47
CA ASP A 143 -6.67 21.89 -2.59
C ASP A 143 -7.31 21.48 -3.95
N ASN A 144 -6.82 20.40 -4.57
CA ASN A 144 -7.21 19.90 -5.89
C ASN A 144 -8.06 18.63 -5.80
N GLU A 145 -8.00 17.72 -6.78
CA GLU A 145 -8.96 16.59 -6.90
C GLU A 145 -8.49 15.31 -6.16
N TYR A 146 -7.22 15.23 -5.76
CA TYR A 146 -6.58 13.99 -5.28
C TYR A 146 -6.23 14.03 -3.78
N HIS A 147 -7.05 14.67 -2.94
CA HIS A 147 -6.72 14.79 -1.50
C HIS A 147 -6.78 13.42 -0.83
N PHE A 148 -5.61 12.79 -0.69
CA PHE A 148 -5.47 11.47 -0.06
C PHE A 148 -4.69 11.51 1.25
N GLY A 149 -4.23 12.66 1.74
CA GLY A 149 -3.48 12.80 2.98
C GLY A 149 -4.35 13.19 4.17
N MET A 150 -4.43 12.34 5.19
CA MET A 150 -5.11 12.61 6.45
C MET A 150 -4.11 12.77 7.59
N GLU A 151 -4.30 13.75 8.47
CA GLU A 151 -3.45 13.88 9.65
C GLU A 151 -3.91 12.93 10.76
N SER A 152 -2.98 12.49 11.59
CA SER A 152 -3.25 11.66 12.76
C SER A 152 -2.43 12.13 13.96
N ASN A 153 -2.94 11.88 15.16
CA ASN A 153 -2.34 12.36 16.39
C ASN A 153 -0.99 11.69 16.72
N LYS A 154 -0.77 10.45 16.26
CA LYS A 154 0.45 9.65 16.46
C LYS A 154 0.52 8.50 15.46
N ARG A 155 1.61 7.73 15.50
CA ARG A 155 1.70 6.45 14.78
C ARG A 155 0.78 5.43 15.46
N PHE A 156 0.01 4.69 14.68
CA PHE A 156 -0.80 3.60 15.21
C PHE A 156 0.07 2.48 15.77
N VAL A 157 -0.37 1.92 16.89
CA VAL A 157 0.21 0.73 17.52
C VAL A 157 -0.95 -0.26 17.73
N MET A 158 -0.71 -1.55 17.48
CA MET A 158 -1.76 -2.56 17.64
C MET A 158 -2.31 -2.57 19.07
N GLY A 159 -3.63 -2.47 19.21
CA GLY A 159 -4.34 -2.37 20.50
C GLY A 159 -4.31 -0.97 21.15
N ASP A 160 -3.99 0.06 20.38
CA ASP A 160 -4.04 1.45 20.82
C ASP A 160 -5.43 2.06 20.55
N ASP A 161 -6.18 2.30 21.63
CA ASP A 161 -7.53 2.87 21.62
C ASP A 161 -7.56 4.40 21.57
N THR A 162 -6.39 5.06 21.50
CA THR A 162 -6.30 6.53 21.47
C THR A 162 -5.67 7.07 20.18
N PHE A 163 -5.44 6.23 19.17
CA PHE A 163 -5.04 6.69 17.84
C PHE A 163 -6.22 7.38 17.16
N GLU A 164 -6.01 8.58 16.63
CA GLU A 164 -7.04 9.39 15.98
C GLU A 164 -6.56 9.93 14.64
N VAL A 165 -7.46 9.89 13.65
CA VAL A 165 -7.29 10.56 12.36
C VAL A 165 -8.16 11.80 12.35
N TYR A 166 -7.55 12.94 12.08
CA TYR A 166 -8.24 14.22 12.05
C TYR A 166 -8.94 14.36 10.69
N TYR A 167 -10.27 14.33 10.72
CA TYR A 167 -11.07 14.75 9.58
C TYR A 167 -10.89 16.23 9.33
N ARG A 168 -10.82 16.62 8.05
CA ARG A 168 -11.06 18.02 7.70
C ARG A 168 -12.56 18.28 7.87
N GLU A 169 -12.90 19.44 8.42
CA GLU A 169 -14.30 19.88 8.69
C GLU A 169 -15.23 19.80 7.45
N GLU A 170 -14.65 19.66 6.24
CA GLU A 170 -15.37 19.53 4.97
C GLU A 170 -15.90 18.11 4.70
N TYR A 171 -15.46 17.10 5.47
CA TYR A 171 -15.74 15.66 5.26
C TYR A 171 -16.33 14.97 6.51
N GLU A 172 -17.06 15.71 7.35
CA GLU A 172 -17.62 15.22 8.64
C GLU A 172 -18.50 13.95 8.52
N ASP A 173 -18.92 13.57 7.31
CA ASP A 173 -19.76 12.39 7.03
C ASP A 173 -19.04 11.24 6.28
N GLU A 174 -17.73 11.32 6.01
CA GLU A 174 -17.02 10.26 5.29
C GLU A 174 -16.76 9.02 6.17
N THR A 175 -17.44 7.92 5.83
CA THR A 175 -17.24 6.60 6.44
C THR A 175 -16.36 5.73 5.54
N TYR A 176 -15.29 5.15 6.07
CA TYR A 176 -14.48 4.19 5.33
C TYR A 176 -15.12 2.79 5.33
N ASP A 177 -15.16 2.14 4.18
CA ASP A 177 -15.63 0.75 4.05
C ASP A 177 -14.51 -0.28 4.28
N ALA A 178 -13.25 0.14 4.21
CA ALA A 178 -12.10 -0.64 4.66
C ALA A 178 -11.00 0.18 5.34
N VAL A 179 -10.31 -0.45 6.29
CA VAL A 179 -9.02 0.01 6.83
C VAL A 179 -7.92 -0.97 6.44
N VAL A 180 -6.82 -0.45 5.90
CA VAL A 180 -5.61 -1.21 5.56
C VAL A 180 -4.51 -0.90 6.57
N LEU A 181 -4.16 -1.88 7.39
CA LEU A 181 -2.99 -1.82 8.27
C LEU A 181 -1.77 -2.29 7.50
N CYS A 182 -0.77 -1.42 7.34
CA CYS A 182 0.44 -1.77 6.59
C CYS A 182 1.67 -1.93 7.48
N GLY A 183 2.08 -3.17 7.71
CA GLY A 183 3.34 -3.51 8.38
C GLY A 183 3.35 -3.11 9.86
N GLN A 184 2.17 -3.05 10.48
CA GLN A 184 2.08 -2.86 11.94
C GLN A 184 2.80 -4.00 12.63
N ASP A 185 3.36 -3.75 13.80
CA ASP A 185 4.07 -4.78 14.55
C ASP A 185 3.22 -5.30 15.67
N VAL A 186 3.46 -6.57 15.95
CA VAL A 186 2.78 -7.29 17.00
C VAL A 186 3.86 -7.92 17.84
N PRO A 187 3.94 -7.60 19.14
CA PRO A 187 4.90 -8.23 20.04
C PRO A 187 4.81 -9.76 19.95
N GLU A 188 5.97 -10.42 20.01
CA GLU A 188 6.03 -11.88 19.93
C GLU A 188 5.14 -12.54 21.00
N GLY A 189 4.33 -13.50 20.58
CA GLY A 189 3.39 -14.21 21.46
C GLY A 189 2.09 -13.45 21.76
N THR A 190 1.93 -12.23 21.24
CA THR A 190 0.67 -11.49 21.33
C THR A 190 -0.22 -11.77 20.13
N VAL A 191 -1.52 -11.87 20.39
CA VAL A 191 -2.56 -12.07 19.39
C VAL A 191 -3.66 -11.05 19.67
N PHE A 192 -4.08 -10.34 18.63
CA PHE A 192 -5.16 -9.36 18.70
C PHE A 192 -6.44 -9.92 18.08
N ASP A 193 -7.60 -9.46 18.55
CA ASP A 193 -8.88 -9.75 17.92
C ASP A 193 -9.19 -8.65 16.88
N ALA A 194 -9.61 -9.05 15.67
CA ALA A 194 -9.94 -8.12 14.60
C ALA A 194 -11.11 -7.20 14.96
N GLN A 195 -12.09 -7.68 15.72
CA GLN A 195 -13.23 -6.87 16.15
C GLN A 195 -12.81 -5.83 17.17
N ASP A 196 -11.89 -6.16 18.08
CA ASP A 196 -11.35 -5.19 19.04
C ASP A 196 -10.60 -4.07 18.32
N ILE A 197 -9.73 -4.40 17.35
CA ILE A 197 -9.03 -3.40 16.52
C ILE A 197 -10.03 -2.50 15.76
N LYS A 198 -11.07 -3.10 15.16
CA LYS A 198 -12.14 -2.34 14.48
C LYS A 198 -12.86 -1.40 15.45
N ASN A 199 -13.09 -1.83 16.69
CA ASN A 199 -13.75 -1.00 17.70
C ASN A 199 -12.84 0.15 18.15
N ASP A 200 -11.54 -0.09 18.32
CA ASP A 200 -10.55 0.96 18.66
C ASP A 200 -10.51 2.04 17.58
N LEU A 201 -10.48 1.63 16.31
CA LEU A 201 -10.51 2.55 15.17
C LEU A 201 -11.87 3.22 14.97
N LYS A 202 -12.97 2.57 15.36
CA LYS A 202 -14.33 3.12 15.23
C LYS A 202 -14.53 4.43 15.98
N TYR A 203 -14.02 4.53 17.21
CA TYR A 203 -14.18 5.75 18.00
C TYR A 203 -13.37 6.92 17.45
N SER A 204 -12.34 6.62 16.68
CA SER A 204 -11.38 7.59 16.22
C SER A 204 -11.53 7.97 14.76
N THR A 205 -12.22 7.15 13.97
CA THR A 205 -12.46 7.37 12.54
C THR A 205 -13.91 7.11 12.12
N GLY A 206 -14.88 7.18 13.04
CA GLY A 206 -16.32 7.11 12.69
C GLY A 206 -16.79 5.80 12.01
N LEU A 207 -16.00 4.72 12.10
CA LEU A 207 -16.19 3.50 11.32
C LEU A 207 -17.34 2.63 11.83
N TYR A 208 -18.34 2.37 11.01
CA TYR A 208 -19.36 1.36 11.28
C TYR A 208 -19.25 0.27 10.20
N ASP A 209 -19.20 -0.99 10.61
CA ASP A 209 -19.17 -2.18 9.73
C ASP A 209 -17.97 -2.23 8.75
N THR A 210 -16.83 -1.67 9.16
CA THR A 210 -15.63 -1.58 8.32
C THR A 210 -14.83 -2.87 8.29
N VAL A 211 -14.34 -3.22 7.10
CA VAL A 211 -13.44 -4.37 6.91
C VAL A 211 -12.02 -3.99 7.32
N LEU A 212 -11.33 -4.92 7.96
CA LEU A 212 -9.91 -4.77 8.28
C LEU A 212 -9.07 -5.58 7.29
N ILE A 213 -8.16 -4.92 6.57
CA ILE A 213 -7.16 -5.55 5.72
C ILE A 213 -5.81 -5.42 6.42
N ASP A 214 -5.18 -6.55 6.69
CA ASP A 214 -3.86 -6.60 7.31
C ASP A 214 -2.80 -7.01 6.29
N ILE A 215 -1.79 -6.16 6.10
CA ILE A 215 -0.62 -6.41 5.27
C ILE A 215 0.58 -6.55 6.20
N HIS A 216 1.19 -7.73 6.24
CA HIS A 216 2.26 -8.05 7.20
C HIS A 216 3.33 -8.95 6.59
N GLN A 217 4.46 -9.12 7.29
CA GLN A 217 5.49 -10.05 6.85
C GLN A 217 5.08 -11.51 7.13
N PRO A 218 5.38 -12.48 6.24
CA PRO A 218 4.90 -13.87 6.35
C PRO A 218 5.31 -14.62 7.63
N SER A 219 6.32 -14.15 8.35
CA SER A 219 6.78 -14.76 9.60
C SER A 219 5.84 -14.53 10.78
N ALA A 220 4.82 -13.68 10.66
CA ALA A 220 3.91 -13.29 11.73
C ALA A 220 2.50 -13.90 11.60
N ASP A 221 2.41 -15.16 11.15
CA ASP A 221 1.14 -15.89 11.04
C ASP A 221 0.40 -15.94 12.40
N ASN A 222 -0.92 -15.70 12.38
CA ASN A 222 -1.85 -15.69 13.52
C ASN A 222 -1.74 -14.52 14.51
N ARG A 223 -1.15 -13.38 14.10
CA ARG A 223 -1.07 -12.17 14.93
C ARG A 223 -2.42 -11.46 15.16
N ILE A 224 -3.37 -11.64 14.24
CA ILE A 224 -4.75 -11.17 14.35
C ILE A 224 -5.70 -12.36 14.13
N MET A 225 -6.64 -12.54 15.03
CA MET A 225 -7.71 -13.54 14.96
C MET A 225 -9.02 -12.89 14.55
N GLY A 226 -9.84 -13.62 13.81
CA GLY A 226 -11.15 -13.15 13.35
C GLY A 226 -11.64 -13.97 12.16
N THR A 227 -12.84 -13.64 11.68
CA THR A 227 -13.39 -14.26 10.46
C THR A 227 -12.67 -13.70 9.24
N THR A 228 -11.93 -14.55 8.53
CA THR A 228 -11.20 -14.14 7.33
C THR A 228 -12.01 -14.40 6.07
N ARG A 229 -12.01 -13.44 5.14
CA ARG A 229 -12.55 -13.61 3.80
C ARG A 229 -11.59 -14.42 2.92
N ASP A 230 -12.14 -15.28 2.08
CA ASP A 230 -11.37 -15.98 1.04
C ASP A 230 -11.03 -15.03 -0.11
N THR A 231 -9.73 -14.79 -0.31
CA THR A 231 -9.19 -13.87 -1.33
C THR A 231 -8.46 -14.61 -2.44
N ARG A 232 -8.56 -15.94 -2.53
CA ARG A 232 -7.84 -16.76 -3.52
C ARG A 232 -8.08 -16.29 -4.96
N GLU A 233 -9.32 -15.94 -5.31
CA GLU A 233 -9.66 -15.44 -6.65
C GLU A 233 -8.86 -14.19 -7.04
N ILE A 234 -8.57 -13.30 -6.07
CA ILE A 234 -7.83 -12.07 -6.30
C ILE A 234 -6.38 -12.41 -6.65
N PHE A 235 -5.74 -13.28 -5.88
CA PHE A 235 -4.36 -13.68 -6.13
C PHE A 235 -4.19 -14.51 -7.40
N GLU A 236 -5.17 -15.35 -7.74
CA GLU A 236 -5.21 -16.04 -9.03
C GLU A 236 -5.31 -15.05 -10.19
N TYR A 237 -6.12 -14.00 -10.06
CA TYR A 237 -6.19 -12.93 -11.06
C TYR A 237 -4.85 -12.22 -11.24
N ILE A 238 -4.21 -11.80 -10.14
CA ILE A 238 -2.91 -11.12 -10.16
C ILE A 238 -1.85 -11.98 -10.86
N ASN A 239 -1.80 -13.27 -10.54
CA ASN A 239 -0.83 -14.19 -11.12
C ASN A 239 -1.02 -14.37 -12.63
N ASN A 240 -2.28 -14.39 -13.09
CA ASN A 240 -2.59 -14.65 -14.50
C ASN A 240 -2.55 -13.40 -15.38
N ASN A 241 -2.73 -12.20 -14.80
CA ASN A 241 -2.97 -10.98 -15.58
C ASN A 241 -1.98 -9.85 -15.25
N THR A 242 -1.57 -9.68 -14.00
CA THR A 242 -0.72 -8.55 -13.60
C THR A 242 0.77 -8.87 -13.71
N VAL A 243 1.15 -10.11 -13.45
CA VAL A 243 2.55 -10.56 -13.50
C VAL A 243 2.87 -11.14 -14.89
N LEU A 244 3.08 -10.26 -15.87
CA LEU A 244 3.48 -10.63 -17.24
C LEU A 244 4.91 -10.15 -17.56
N LEU A 245 5.84 -10.27 -16.60
CA LEU A 245 7.21 -9.82 -16.75
C LEU A 245 8.17 -10.96 -17.08
N ASP A 246 9.11 -10.69 -17.98
CA ASP A 246 10.30 -11.52 -18.10
C ASP A 246 11.24 -11.19 -16.93
N SER A 247 11.85 -12.21 -16.34
CA SER A 247 12.92 -12.07 -15.34
C SER A 247 14.05 -11.15 -15.79
N SER A 248 14.25 -10.97 -17.10
CA SER A 248 15.21 -10.01 -17.65
C SER A 248 14.86 -8.53 -17.43
N ASP A 249 13.58 -8.22 -17.20
CA ASP A 249 13.08 -6.84 -17.10
C ASP A 249 13.20 -6.26 -15.68
N LEU A 250 13.33 -7.14 -14.68
CA LEU A 250 13.54 -6.86 -13.24
C LEU A 250 14.45 -7.94 -12.61
N PRO A 251 15.75 -7.97 -12.95
CA PRO A 251 16.67 -9.01 -12.49
C PRO A 251 16.80 -9.07 -10.95
N GLU A 252 16.56 -7.96 -10.25
CA GLU A 252 16.56 -7.87 -8.79
C GLU A 252 15.42 -8.67 -8.14
N LEU A 253 14.32 -8.87 -8.87
CA LEU A 253 13.17 -9.67 -8.44
C LEU A 253 13.21 -11.09 -9.00
N GLY A 254 14.29 -11.50 -9.70
CA GLY A 254 14.37 -12.71 -10.53
C GLY A 254 13.60 -13.93 -10.01
N ASP A 255 13.89 -14.41 -8.80
CA ASP A 255 13.24 -15.59 -8.21
C ASP A 255 11.90 -15.29 -7.50
N ALA A 256 11.66 -14.01 -7.20
CA ALA A 256 10.45 -13.54 -6.52
C ALA A 256 9.28 -13.29 -7.49
N LEU A 257 9.56 -12.90 -8.75
CA LEU A 257 8.55 -12.61 -9.78
C LEU A 257 7.55 -13.76 -9.97
N PRO A 258 7.97 -15.03 -10.18
CA PRO A 258 7.03 -16.11 -10.46
C PRO A 258 6.16 -16.50 -9.26
N ASN A 259 6.57 -16.13 -8.05
CA ASN A 259 5.89 -16.49 -6.81
C ASN A 259 5.24 -15.30 -6.12
N MET A 260 5.28 -14.09 -6.71
CA MET A 260 4.89 -12.88 -5.99
C MET A 260 3.43 -12.92 -5.53
N ALA A 261 2.51 -13.42 -6.36
CA ALA A 261 1.11 -13.56 -5.95
C ALA A 261 0.97 -14.48 -4.72
N SER A 262 1.71 -15.58 -4.68
CA SER A 262 1.71 -16.50 -3.53
C SER A 262 2.34 -15.88 -2.28
N THR A 263 3.40 -15.08 -2.44
CA THR A 263 4.02 -14.33 -1.35
C THR A 263 3.04 -13.29 -0.80
N LEU A 264 2.41 -12.49 -1.66
CA LEU A 264 1.42 -11.48 -1.25
C LEU A 264 0.21 -12.14 -0.59
N GLN A 265 -0.21 -13.32 -1.05
CA GLN A 265 -1.29 -14.08 -0.42
C GLN A 265 -0.96 -14.52 1.01
N GLN A 266 0.31 -14.75 1.33
CA GLN A 266 0.74 -15.03 2.70
C GLN A 266 0.76 -13.76 3.56
N GLN A 267 1.01 -12.61 2.95
CA GLN A 267 1.16 -11.32 3.62
C GLN A 267 -0.16 -10.60 3.87
N ILE A 268 -1.21 -10.89 3.08
CA ILE A 268 -2.46 -10.14 3.11
C ILE A 268 -3.59 -11.00 3.69
N ARG A 269 -4.27 -10.46 4.70
CA ARG A 269 -5.46 -11.04 5.32
C ARG A 269 -6.59 -10.01 5.32
N VAL A 270 -7.81 -10.45 5.04
CA VAL A 270 -9.00 -9.60 5.05
C VAL A 270 -9.95 -10.15 6.10
N TYR A 271 -10.33 -9.32 7.07
CA TYR A 271 -11.17 -9.65 8.21
C TYR A 271 -12.52 -8.93 8.10
N ASP A 272 -13.59 -9.72 7.98
CA ASP A 272 -14.98 -9.23 7.90
C ASP A 272 -15.53 -8.84 9.28
#